data_AF-A0A1G4UPG8-F1
#
_entry.id   AF-A0A1G4UPG8-F1
#
_cell.length_a   1.000
_cell.length_b   1.000
_cell.length_c   1.000
_cell.angle_alpha   90.00
_cell.angle_beta   90.00
_cell.angle_gamma   90.00
#
_symmetry.space_group_name_H-M   'P 1'
#
loop_
_entity.id
_entity.type
_entity.pdbx_description
1 polymer ?
#
loop_
_entity_poly.entity_id
_entity_poly.type
_entity_poly.pdbx_seq_one_letter_code
_entity_poly.pdbx_strand_id
1 'polypeptide(L)'
;MSEEKPKTKAAPVRPQKASFLGAAAIAAAPKEAANNMNGEPYTAMTFNMPKTWHRRFKATASMHDLSMKDLLIQSFEAWEARQKELKD
;
A
#
# COMPACT_ATOMS: atom_id res chain seq x y z
N MET A 1 67.18 13.88 1.13
CA MET A 1 66.90 14.21 -0.28
C MET A 1 65.80 13.27 -0.76
N SER A 2 64.62 13.66 -1.18
CA SER A 2 63.91 14.94 -1.24
C SER A 2 62.41 14.61 -1.34
N GLU A 3 61.59 15.61 -1.03
CA GLU A 3 60.17 15.83 -1.37
C GLU A 3 59.68 15.12 -2.66
N GLU A 4 58.39 14.79 -2.83
CA GLU A 4 57.34 15.79 -3.06
C GLU A 4 55.93 15.18 -3.03
N LYS A 5 54.97 15.84 -2.36
CA LYS A 5 53.53 15.71 -2.64
C LYS A 5 53.19 16.57 -3.85
N PRO A 6 52.29 16.15 -4.74
CA PRO A 6 51.09 16.97 -5.02
C PRO A 6 49.88 16.10 -5.44
N LYS A 7 48.64 16.54 -5.63
CA LYS A 7 47.82 17.72 -5.31
C LYS A 7 46.41 17.36 -5.84
N THR A 8 45.41 17.74 -5.05
CA THR A 8 43.95 17.69 -5.24
C THR A 8 43.44 17.87 -6.68
N LYS A 9 42.37 17.14 -7.05
CA LYS A 9 41.38 17.59 -8.05
C LYS A 9 39.94 17.34 -7.54
N ALA A 10 39.17 18.42 -7.54
CA ALA A 10 37.82 18.56 -7.01
C ALA A 10 36.76 17.82 -7.85
N ALA A 11 35.68 17.38 -7.20
CA ALA A 11 34.51 16.81 -7.86
C ALA A 11 33.63 17.90 -8.50
N PRO A 12 32.97 17.65 -9.64
CA PRO A 12 32.17 18.65 -10.34
C PRO A 12 30.82 18.90 -9.64
N VAL A 13 30.50 20.18 -9.44
CA VAL A 13 29.24 20.70 -8.91
C VAL A 13 28.13 20.50 -9.95
N ARG A 14 27.00 19.91 -9.54
CA ARG A 14 25.84 19.62 -10.41
C ARG A 14 25.06 20.91 -10.71
N PRO A 15 24.75 21.24 -11.98
CA PRO A 15 24.02 22.46 -12.31
C PRO A 15 22.53 22.34 -11.93
N GLN A 16 22.00 23.35 -11.23
CA GLN A 16 20.59 23.49 -10.92
C GLN A 16 19.82 23.90 -12.19
N LYS A 17 18.75 23.17 -12.53
CA LYS A 17 17.85 23.54 -13.62
C LYS A 17 16.84 24.57 -13.12
N ALA A 18 16.95 25.80 -13.62
CA ALA A 18 15.95 26.84 -13.47
C ALA A 18 14.74 26.60 -14.39
N SER A 19 13.59 27.11 -13.94
CA SER A 19 12.22 27.02 -14.43
C SER A 19 12.01 27.08 -15.94
N PHE A 20 11.15 26.19 -16.44
CA PHE A 20 10.42 26.38 -17.69
C PHE A 20 8.97 26.76 -17.36
N LEU A 21 8.55 27.89 -17.91
CA LEU A 21 7.35 28.66 -17.61
C LEU A 21 6.04 27.89 -17.79
N GLY A 22 5.05 28.20 -16.94
CA GLY A 22 3.67 27.73 -17.12
C GLY A 22 2.70 28.11 -15.99
N ALA A 23 2.76 29.36 -15.53
CA ALA A 23 1.71 29.93 -14.71
C ALA A 23 0.42 30.05 -15.53
N ALA A 24 -0.45 29.04 -15.43
CA ALA A 24 -1.87 29.17 -15.72
C ALA A 24 -2.61 28.65 -14.48
N ALA A 25 -3.11 29.60 -13.70
CA ALA A 25 -3.98 29.35 -12.56
C ALA A 25 -5.24 28.62 -13.05
N ILE A 26 -5.21 27.30 -13.01
CA ILE A 26 -6.43 26.49 -13.02
C ILE A 26 -6.97 26.64 -11.61
N ALA A 27 -8.06 27.41 -11.50
CA ALA A 27 -8.79 27.67 -10.27
C ALA A 27 -8.85 26.40 -9.41
N ALA A 28 -8.29 26.50 -8.20
CA ALA A 28 -8.43 25.46 -7.20
C ALA A 28 -9.92 25.35 -6.85
N ALA A 29 -10.61 24.44 -7.51
CA ALA A 29 -11.90 23.96 -7.02
C ALA A 29 -11.71 23.51 -5.57
N PRO A 30 -12.60 23.87 -4.65
CA PRO A 30 -12.51 23.38 -3.27
C PRO A 30 -12.56 21.86 -3.34
N LYS A 31 -11.43 21.22 -3.06
CA LYS A 31 -11.40 19.79 -2.78
C LYS A 31 -12.11 19.66 -1.45
N GLU A 32 -13.41 19.36 -1.48
CA GLU A 32 -14.11 18.86 -0.31
C GLU A 32 -13.24 17.74 0.26
N ALA A 33 -12.77 17.94 1.49
CA ALA A 33 -11.99 16.94 2.18
C ALA A 33 -12.89 15.71 2.31
N ALA A 34 -12.57 14.63 1.60
CA ALA A 34 -13.29 13.37 1.70
C ALA A 34 -13.32 12.95 3.17
N ASN A 35 -14.52 12.96 3.75
CA ASN A 35 -14.75 12.62 5.15
C ASN A 35 -14.62 11.09 5.33
N ASN A 36 -13.38 10.60 5.33
CA ASN A 36 -13.05 9.19 5.48
C ASN A 36 -12.80 8.80 6.96
N MET A 37 -13.17 9.65 7.93
CA MET A 37 -12.67 9.54 9.32
C MET A 37 -13.57 8.77 10.29
N ASN A 38 -14.63 8.10 9.84
CA ASN A 38 -15.53 7.33 10.71
C ASN A 38 -15.57 5.81 10.39
N GLY A 39 -14.46 5.26 9.89
CA GLY A 39 -14.30 3.81 9.78
C GLY A 39 -13.83 3.21 11.10
N GLU A 40 -14.46 2.12 11.55
CA GLU A 40 -13.97 1.33 12.67
C GLU A 40 -12.50 0.92 12.44
N PRO A 41 -11.61 1.02 13.43
CA PRO A 41 -10.21 0.72 13.23
C PRO A 41 -10.01 -0.77 12.93
N TYR A 42 -9.55 -1.06 11.71
CA TYR A 42 -9.13 -2.43 11.38
C TYR A 42 -7.82 -2.77 12.08
N THR A 43 -7.81 -3.90 12.81
CA THR A 43 -6.59 -4.46 13.38
C THR A 43 -5.83 -5.24 12.32
N ALA A 44 -4.53 -4.98 12.19
CA ALA A 44 -3.66 -5.74 11.30
C ALA A 44 -3.48 -7.18 11.82
N MET A 45 -3.69 -8.16 10.95
CA MET A 45 -3.43 -9.58 11.23
C MET A 45 -2.42 -10.13 10.22
N THR A 46 -1.48 -10.94 10.70
CA THR A 46 -0.52 -11.69 9.88
C THR A 46 -0.84 -13.18 9.96
N PHE A 47 -1.11 -13.80 8.82
CA PHE A 47 -1.39 -15.23 8.72
C PHE A 47 -0.23 -15.94 8.03
N ASN A 48 0.36 -16.90 8.73
CA ASN A 48 1.27 -17.86 8.10
C ASN A 48 0.45 -19.00 7.51
N MET A 49 0.60 -19.26 6.21
CA MET A 49 -0.13 -20.32 5.51
C MET A 49 0.68 -20.93 4.37
N PRO A 50 0.39 -22.18 3.98
CA PRO A 50 1.05 -22.80 2.83
C PRO A 50 0.84 -21.98 1.56
N LYS A 51 1.92 -21.82 0.77
CA LYS A 51 1.89 -21.02 -0.47
C LYS A 51 0.82 -21.48 -1.46
N THR A 52 0.61 -22.80 -1.57
CA THR A 52 -0.41 -23.39 -2.44
C THR A 52 -1.81 -23.03 -2.00
N TRP A 53 -2.06 -23.01 -0.69
CA TRP A 53 -3.33 -22.62 -0.11
C TRP A 53 -3.60 -21.12 -0.34
N HIS A 54 -2.62 -20.25 -0.05
CA HIS A 54 -2.73 -18.81 -0.29
C HIS A 54 -3.06 -18.49 -1.76
N ARG A 55 -2.39 -19.17 -2.71
CA ARG A 55 -2.66 -18.99 -4.14
C ARG A 55 -4.11 -19.34 -4.48
N ARG A 56 -4.62 -20.46 -3.96
CA ARG A 56 -6.01 -20.88 -4.21
C ARG A 56 -6.99 -19.88 -3.60
N PHE A 57 -6.75 -19.47 -2.35
CA PHE A 57 -7.61 -18.51 -1.66
C PHE A 57 -7.67 -17.17 -2.40
N LYS A 58 -6.53 -16.66 -2.85
CA LYS A 58 -6.47 -15.43 -3.66
C LYS A 58 -7.22 -15.59 -4.99
N ALA A 59 -7.03 -16.71 -5.69
CA ALA A 59 -7.74 -16.98 -6.94
C ALA A 59 -9.25 -17.02 -6.73
N THR A 60 -9.73 -17.67 -5.67
CA THR A 60 -11.15 -17.70 -5.30
C THR A 60 -11.68 -16.29 -5.05
N ALA A 61 -10.97 -15.46 -4.28
CA ALA A 61 -11.39 -14.08 -4.05
C ALA A 61 -11.56 -13.31 -5.37
N SER A 62 -10.60 -13.44 -6.29
CA SER A 62 -10.68 -12.80 -7.61
C SER A 62 -11.82 -13.33 -8.48
N MET A 63 -12.16 -14.62 -8.40
CA MET A 63 -13.28 -15.19 -9.16
C MET A 63 -14.64 -14.66 -8.70
N HIS A 64 -14.74 -14.15 -7.48
CA HIS A 64 -15.96 -13.61 -6.89
C HIS A 64 -15.95 -12.08 -6.79
N ASP A 65 -14.99 -11.40 -7.42
CA ASP A 65 -14.79 -9.94 -7.32
C ASP A 65 -14.67 -9.43 -5.86
N LEU A 66 -14.12 -10.27 -4.97
CA LEU A 66 -13.91 -9.97 -3.56
C LEU A 66 -12.44 -9.66 -3.26
N SER A 67 -12.20 -8.82 -2.26
CA SER A 67 -10.87 -8.73 -1.68
C SER A 67 -10.58 -9.99 -0.84
N MET A 68 -9.30 -10.31 -0.63
CA MET A 68 -8.93 -11.42 0.26
C MET A 68 -9.44 -11.23 1.69
N LYS A 69 -9.57 -9.98 2.13
CA LYS A 69 -10.14 -9.64 3.43
C LYS A 69 -11.64 -9.96 3.47
N ASP A 70 -12.39 -9.56 2.45
CA ASP A 70 -13.84 -9.77 2.42
C ASP A 70 -14.18 -11.26 2.33
N LEU A 71 -13.43 -12.00 1.51
CA LEU A 71 -13.57 -13.46 1.45
C LEU A 71 -13.29 -14.10 2.82
N LEU A 72 -12.29 -13.61 3.56
CA LEU A 72 -11.96 -14.14 4.88
C LEU A 72 -13.09 -13.87 5.90
N ILE A 73 -13.64 -12.66 5.90
CA ILE A 73 -14.76 -12.28 6.77
C ILE A 73 -15.98 -13.15 6.48
N GLN A 74 -16.39 -13.25 5.20
CA GLN A 74 -17.53 -14.08 4.80
C GLN A 74 -17.33 -15.56 5.15
N SER A 75 -16.11 -16.09 4.96
CA SER A 75 -15.80 -17.47 5.32
C SER A 75 -15.95 -17.72 6.82
N PHE A 76 -15.58 -16.74 7.65
CA PHE A 76 -15.70 -16.84 9.10
C PHE A 76 -17.15 -16.72 9.57
N GLU A 77 -17.91 -15.76 9.04
CA GLU A 77 -19.35 -15.62 9.32
C GLU A 77 -20.14 -16.88 8.96
N ALA A 78 -19.85 -17.48 7.79
CA ALA A 78 -20.46 -18.74 7.37
C ALA A 78 -20.11 -19.90 8.32
N TRP A 79 -18.89 -19.94 8.84
CA TRP A 79 -18.49 -20.92 9.85
C TRP A 79 -19.25 -20.69 11.17
N GLU A 80 -19.37 -19.45 11.65
CA GLU A 80 -20.12 -19.13 12.88
C GLU A 80 -21.60 -19.50 12.78
N ALA A 81 -22.24 -19.20 11.65
CA ALA A 81 -23.62 -19.58 11.39
C ALA A 81 -23.81 -21.11 11.51
N ARG A 82 -22.93 -21.88 10.86
CA ARG A 82 -22.93 -23.34 10.95
C ARG A 82 -22.68 -23.86 12.37
N GLN A 83 -21.86 -23.18 13.16
CA GLN A 83 -21.63 -23.57 14.56
C GLN A 83 -22.83 -23.30 15.47
N LYS A 84 -23.67 -22.30 15.15
CA LYS A 84 -24.92 -22.06 15.89
C LYS A 84 -25.92 -23.18 15.62
N GLU A 85 -26.11 -23.52 14.34
CA GLU A 85 -27.00 -24.63 13.92
C GLU A 85 -26.63 -26.00 14.52
N LEU A 86 -25.34 -26.24 14.79
CA LEU A 86 -24.86 -27.50 15.38
C LEU A 86 -25.08 -27.61 16.90
N LYS A 87 -25.40 -26.50 17.57
CA LYS A 87 -25.58 -26.45 19.03
C LYS A 87 -27.04 -26.49 19.47
N ASP A 88 -27.96 -26.23 18.56
CA ASP A 88 -29.41 -26.39 18.74
C ASP A 88 -29.84 -27.83 18.40
#